data_AF-A0AAV5WTR8-F1
#
_entry.id   AF-A0AAV5WTR8-F1
#
_cell.length_a   1.000
_cell.length_b   1.000
_cell.length_c   1.000
_cell.angle_alpha   90.00
_cell.angle_beta   90.00
_cell.angle_gamma   90.00
#
_symmetry.space_group_name_H-M   'P 1'
#
loop_
_entity.id
_entity.type
_entity.pdbx_description
1 polymer ?
#
loop_
_entity_poly.entity_id
_entity_poly.type
_entity_poly.pdbx_seq_one_letter_code
_entity_poly.pdbx_strand_id
1 'polypeptide(L)'
;MFTHLLLLSLIGFSIASVHQFTHSGPHERHVVQSEFDHLRSIAHVTEGEAQLVPSPSHGPEITLRQKRSMADTTVWNMRNGKELLGEEVAIPRVARNLRAKRGFMEEEFHWSNGKGRIVERNPSPGFFDNLGNGLDQFTKGMANKWGMGGAGKDNNGPVQSGGGIGQILDKTTGGSGGLLSGLTGWVDKLKLPIPKMMLKDPMAFVPDSMKNVVSFLKQKWGELSAVARGMISEVCRTRINCQAQSAQAINLRNTIKDKLRQFRNMFGVGNEKELNDQFDRTQQVKKALLSRAGLEKEVEPADDGVFDSDTLLTTKQSEMLLNQLGQGGRNEVQQVPEAPTSAKSAKRAAIFFEDEFFQKWDIATPIPYIFDGSISNWEKTDIRDALTEISSKTCIRFAEQNYKPNGYHINYVKIASASFCGLSYIGRTAPANPVYLSFACGEGKGVALHETLHALGAAHEHVRMDRDQHIKVDWSNIDPRYYDAFAVSDPKTFTTYGVKYDYGSIMHYRFNSAAINAQKATMTALVNERANTALLGQRKGLSQNDVLLLNRLYCKPDSCIDTNVYCGAWALQGVCTKAGNNVWMSQNCRKSCGLC
;
A
#
# COMPACT_ATOMS: atom_id res chain seq x y z
N MET A 1 -70.00 -30.42 -18.32
CA MET A 1 -68.57 -30.11 -18.09
C MET A 1 -68.53 -28.67 -17.59
N PHE A 2 -68.78 -28.41 -16.31
CA PHE A 2 -67.82 -28.47 -15.17
C PHE A 2 -66.61 -27.55 -15.42
N THR A 3 -66.38 -26.37 -14.80
CA THR A 3 -66.66 -25.76 -13.46
C THR A 3 -65.78 -26.28 -12.30
N HIS A 4 -65.32 -25.49 -11.29
CA HIS A 4 -65.54 -24.05 -10.93
C HIS A 4 -64.24 -23.18 -10.99
N LEU A 5 -63.57 -22.57 -9.97
CA LEU A 5 -63.75 -22.48 -8.50
C LEU A 5 -62.91 -21.32 -7.80
N LEU A 6 -63.45 -20.07 -7.73
CA LEU A 6 -63.21 -18.99 -6.71
C LEU A 6 -61.84 -18.22 -6.67
N LEU A 7 -61.76 -16.88 -6.41
CA LEU A 7 -62.07 -15.96 -5.25
C LEU A 7 -60.96 -15.94 -4.15
N LEU A 8 -60.62 -14.87 -3.40
CA LEU A 8 -61.17 -13.51 -3.07
C LEU A 8 -60.10 -12.40 -3.38
N SER A 9 -60.28 -11.06 -3.46
CA SER A 9 -60.97 -10.02 -2.65
C SER A 9 -60.46 -9.90 -1.18
N LEU A 10 -60.34 -8.72 -0.52
CA LEU A 10 -61.21 -7.52 -0.41
C LEU A 10 -60.36 -6.20 -0.30
N ILE A 11 -60.72 -5.09 -0.96
CA ILE A 11 -61.49 -3.89 -0.49
C ILE A 11 -60.84 -3.10 0.69
N GLY A 12 -60.67 -1.76 0.67
CA GLY A 12 -60.86 -0.75 -0.39
C GLY A 12 -61.53 0.57 0.06
N PHE A 13 -61.58 1.58 -0.85
CA PHE A 13 -62.48 2.77 -0.87
C PHE A 13 -62.30 3.86 0.24
N SER A 14 -62.57 5.16 0.04
CA SER A 14 -62.64 5.98 -1.20
C SER A 14 -62.77 7.50 -0.94
N ILE A 15 -62.39 8.29 -1.96
CA ILE A 15 -62.99 9.58 -2.43
C ILE A 15 -63.04 10.80 -1.48
N ALA A 16 -62.87 11.99 -2.06
CA ALA A 16 -62.86 13.30 -1.38
C ALA A 16 -64.25 13.99 -1.34
N SER A 17 -64.38 15.04 -0.52
CA SER A 17 -65.34 16.14 -0.73
C SER A 17 -64.90 17.43 -0.02
N VAL A 18 -65.44 18.56 -0.47
CA VAL A 18 -65.11 19.93 -0.02
C VAL A 18 -66.34 20.56 0.64
N HIS A 19 -66.14 21.30 1.74
CA HIS A 19 -66.85 22.51 2.25
C HIS A 19 -66.30 22.76 3.69
N GLN A 20 -65.90 23.93 4.21
CA GLN A 20 -66.11 25.37 3.95
C GLN A 20 -67.20 26.04 4.81
N PHE A 21 -66.78 26.65 5.94
CA PHE A 21 -67.37 27.78 6.70
C PHE A 21 -66.20 28.35 7.57
N THR A 22 -65.77 29.63 7.70
CA THR A 22 -66.34 31.01 7.70
C THR A 22 -67.13 31.37 8.97
N HIS A 23 -66.99 32.52 9.66
CA HIS A 23 -66.29 33.85 9.52
C HIS A 23 -65.89 34.39 10.93
N SER A 24 -65.16 35.49 11.23
CA SER A 24 -64.42 36.57 10.49
C SER A 24 -63.05 36.83 11.22
N GLY A 25 -62.33 37.97 11.34
CA GLY A 25 -62.47 39.43 11.03
C GLY A 25 -62.65 40.35 12.27
N PRO A 26 -62.43 41.69 12.21
CA PRO A 26 -61.72 42.50 11.19
C PRO A 26 -60.83 43.69 11.74
N HIS A 27 -60.23 44.47 10.82
CA HIS A 27 -59.41 45.73 10.99
C HIS A 27 -57.97 45.58 11.56
N GLU A 28 -56.96 46.42 11.21
CA GLU A 28 -56.95 47.71 10.45
C GLU A 28 -55.80 47.79 9.39
N ARG A 29 -55.51 48.96 8.77
CA ARG A 29 -54.68 49.09 7.52
C ARG A 29 -53.61 50.20 7.54
N HIS A 30 -52.46 49.95 6.92
CA HIS A 30 -51.55 50.87 6.17
C HIS A 30 -50.64 49.96 5.29
N VAL A 31 -50.43 50.08 3.95
CA VAL A 31 -50.07 51.19 3.02
C VAL A 31 -48.65 51.70 3.32
N VAL A 32 -47.61 51.60 2.46
CA VAL A 32 -47.42 52.05 1.03
C VAL A 32 -46.57 51.03 0.20
N GLN A 33 -46.54 51.16 -1.14
CA GLN A 33 -45.69 50.42 -2.11
C GLN A 33 -44.91 51.41 -3.02
N SER A 34 -43.70 51.02 -3.48
CA SER A 34 -42.88 51.53 -4.62
C SER A 34 -42.38 52.99 -4.70
N GLU A 35 -41.09 53.16 -5.03
CA GLU A 35 -40.49 53.95 -6.16
C GLU A 35 -38.93 54.02 -6.00
N PHE A 36 -38.14 54.62 -6.89
CA PHE A 36 -37.74 54.18 -8.24
C PHE A 36 -36.35 54.80 -8.61
N ASP A 37 -35.69 54.28 -9.65
CA ASP A 37 -34.32 54.54 -10.18
C ASP A 37 -33.64 55.94 -10.06
N HIS A 38 -32.34 55.92 -9.75
CA HIS A 38 -31.26 56.75 -10.36
C HIS A 38 -29.88 56.10 -10.03
N LEU A 39 -28.85 56.00 -10.89
CA LEU A 39 -28.56 56.58 -12.22
C LEU A 39 -27.90 55.53 -13.17
N ARG A 40 -27.97 55.77 -14.49
CA ARG A 40 -27.21 55.06 -15.53
C ARG A 40 -26.63 56.07 -16.54
N SER A 41 -25.32 56.03 -16.81
CA SER A 41 -24.63 56.84 -17.84
C SER A 41 -23.15 56.40 -17.91
N ILE A 42 -22.50 56.15 -19.05
CA ILE A 42 -22.90 56.09 -20.48
C ILE A 42 -22.08 54.95 -21.13
N ALA A 43 -22.50 54.44 -22.29
CA ALA A 43 -21.76 53.42 -23.05
C ALA A 43 -21.65 53.75 -24.55
N HIS A 44 -20.55 53.32 -25.17
CA HIS A 44 -20.42 53.00 -26.60
C HIS A 44 -19.49 51.77 -26.67
N VAL A 45 -19.79 50.63 -27.30
CA VAL A 45 -20.60 50.28 -28.49
C VAL A 45 -19.94 50.64 -29.81
N THR A 46 -19.30 49.64 -30.43
CA THR A 46 -19.57 49.24 -31.82
C THR A 46 -19.08 47.81 -32.05
N GLU A 47 -19.78 47.09 -32.94
CA GLU A 47 -19.43 45.75 -33.45
C GLU A 47 -18.73 45.91 -34.82
N GLY A 48 -18.21 44.84 -35.45
CA GLY A 48 -17.68 44.96 -36.82
C GLY A 48 -16.78 43.83 -37.32
N GLU A 49 -17.36 42.97 -38.14
CA GLU A 49 -16.82 41.75 -38.74
C GLU A 49 -15.54 41.86 -39.62
N ALA A 50 -14.65 40.87 -39.43
CA ALA A 50 -14.10 39.93 -40.42
C ALA A 50 -13.32 40.34 -41.72
N GLN A 51 -12.37 39.44 -42.04
CA GLN A 51 -11.96 38.90 -43.36
C GLN A 51 -10.72 39.42 -44.15
N LEU A 52 -10.05 38.41 -44.74
CA LEU A 52 -9.12 38.39 -45.89
C LEU A 52 -7.59 38.66 -45.68
N VAL A 53 -6.82 38.21 -46.68
CA VAL A 53 -5.42 37.71 -46.67
C VAL A 53 -4.80 38.10 -48.03
N PRO A 54 -3.55 38.63 -48.17
CA PRO A 54 -2.34 37.78 -48.19
C PRO A 54 -0.99 38.40 -47.73
N SER A 55 0.08 37.59 -47.81
CA SER A 55 1.49 37.94 -47.55
C SER A 55 2.14 38.78 -48.67
N PRO A 56 3.33 39.37 -48.43
CA PRO A 56 4.61 38.70 -48.73
C PRO A 56 5.61 38.79 -47.56
N SER A 57 6.42 37.78 -47.19
CA SER A 57 7.61 37.24 -47.89
C SER A 57 8.66 38.29 -48.30
N HIS A 58 9.88 38.16 -47.76
CA HIS A 58 11.18 38.23 -48.45
C HIS A 58 12.32 38.13 -47.41
N GLY A 59 13.29 37.25 -47.66
CA GLY A 59 14.53 37.13 -46.89
C GLY A 59 15.60 36.44 -47.75
N PRO A 60 16.83 36.96 -47.86
CA PRO A 60 17.88 36.36 -48.67
C PRO A 60 18.85 35.51 -47.83
N GLU A 61 19.19 34.32 -48.32
CA GLU A 61 20.42 33.62 -47.93
C GLU A 61 21.64 34.27 -48.58
N ILE A 62 22.79 34.31 -47.90
CA ILE A 62 24.11 34.22 -48.55
C ILE A 62 25.00 33.28 -47.72
N THR A 63 25.70 32.37 -48.40
CA THR A 63 26.55 31.33 -47.81
C THR A 63 28.05 31.59 -48.03
N LEU A 64 28.89 30.81 -47.33
CA LEU A 64 30.29 30.48 -47.64
C LEU A 64 31.38 31.57 -47.56
N ARG A 65 32.26 31.43 -46.54
CA ARG A 65 33.72 31.38 -46.77
C ARG A 65 34.49 30.79 -45.57
N GLN A 66 35.13 29.64 -45.76
CA GLN A 66 36.30 29.19 -45.00
C GLN A 66 37.14 28.23 -45.86
N LYS A 67 38.46 28.23 -45.69
CA LYS A 67 39.38 27.40 -46.49
C LYS A 67 40.73 27.21 -45.77
N ARG A 68 41.13 25.94 -45.56
CA ARG A 68 42.52 25.45 -45.32
C ARG A 68 43.22 25.87 -44.00
N SER A 69 44.15 25.09 -43.43
CA SER A 69 44.52 23.65 -43.61
C SER A 69 45.60 23.20 -42.60
N MET A 70 45.79 21.87 -42.47
CA MET A 70 47.04 21.17 -42.04
C MET A 70 47.39 21.19 -40.54
N ALA A 71 48.02 20.15 -39.95
CA ALA A 71 48.51 18.86 -40.47
C ALA A 71 48.51 17.72 -39.41
N ASP A 72 48.42 16.46 -39.89
CA ASP A 72 49.06 15.17 -39.48
C ASP A 72 49.29 14.77 -37.99
N THR A 73 49.40 13.50 -37.57
CA THR A 73 49.64 12.17 -38.22
C THR A 73 48.72 11.06 -37.64
N THR A 74 48.15 10.10 -38.40
CA THR A 74 48.65 8.72 -38.71
C THR A 74 49.01 7.86 -37.47
N VAL A 75 48.61 6.57 -37.27
CA VAL A 75 48.72 5.35 -38.13
C VAL A 75 47.71 4.22 -37.75
N TRP A 76 47.14 3.52 -38.76
CA TRP A 76 46.63 2.11 -38.89
C TRP A 76 46.11 1.30 -37.66
N ASN A 77 45.06 0.46 -37.78
CA ASN A 77 45.03 -0.78 -38.61
C ASN A 77 43.60 -1.26 -39.03
N MET A 78 43.53 -2.30 -39.88
CA MET A 78 42.33 -2.73 -40.63
C MET A 78 41.72 -4.11 -40.23
N ARG A 79 40.56 -4.42 -40.88
CA ARG A 79 39.90 -5.74 -41.12
C ARG A 79 38.98 -6.26 -40.00
N ASN A 80 37.85 -6.91 -40.30
CA ASN A 80 37.20 -7.26 -41.58
C ASN A 80 35.73 -6.80 -41.60
N GLY A 81 35.15 -6.65 -42.80
CA GLY A 81 33.71 -6.48 -42.99
C GLY A 81 33.14 -7.54 -43.93
N LYS A 82 31.80 -7.67 -43.94
CA LYS A 82 31.03 -8.20 -45.07
C LYS A 82 29.64 -7.57 -45.05
N GLU A 83 29.18 -7.18 -46.22
CA GLU A 83 27.93 -6.47 -46.48
C GLU A 83 27.19 -7.25 -47.58
N LEU A 84 25.87 -7.39 -47.46
CA LEU A 84 25.02 -7.94 -48.52
C LEU A 84 23.66 -7.21 -48.55
N LEU A 85 23.27 -6.89 -49.78
CA LEU A 85 21.93 -6.46 -50.22
C LEU A 85 20.96 -7.67 -50.13
N GLY A 86 19.64 -7.57 -50.19
CA GLY A 86 18.71 -6.44 -50.39
C GLY A 86 17.27 -6.97 -50.57
N GLU A 87 16.40 -6.14 -51.16
CA GLU A 87 15.09 -6.47 -51.77
C GLU A 87 13.85 -6.79 -50.88
N GLU A 88 12.86 -5.88 -51.01
CA GLU A 88 11.42 -6.06 -51.30
C GLU A 88 10.43 -6.88 -50.43
N VAL A 89 9.53 -6.12 -49.79
CA VAL A 89 8.05 -6.13 -49.97
C VAL A 89 7.32 -7.45 -50.26
N ALA A 90 6.46 -7.88 -49.31
CA ALA A 90 5.19 -8.53 -49.62
C ALA A 90 4.13 -8.31 -48.52
N ILE A 91 2.91 -7.91 -48.90
CA ILE A 91 1.71 -7.87 -48.03
C ILE A 91 0.61 -8.72 -48.67
N PRO A 92 0.01 -9.67 -47.92
CA PRO A 92 -1.35 -10.14 -48.21
C PRO A 92 -2.38 -9.58 -47.24
N ARG A 93 -3.54 -9.17 -47.76
CA ARG A 93 -4.73 -8.77 -46.99
C ARG A 93 -5.68 -9.95 -46.82
N VAL A 94 -6.34 -9.99 -45.65
CA VAL A 94 -7.76 -10.37 -45.45
C VAL A 94 -8.25 -11.71 -46.02
N ALA A 95 -8.65 -12.60 -45.11
CA ALA A 95 -9.89 -13.36 -45.26
C ALA A 95 -10.60 -13.48 -43.89
N ARG A 96 -11.89 -13.16 -43.83
CA ARG A 96 -12.77 -13.57 -42.73
C ARG A 96 -13.35 -14.93 -43.10
N ASN A 97 -13.66 -15.78 -42.12
CA ASN A 97 -14.88 -16.59 -42.26
C ASN A 97 -15.51 -16.94 -40.91
N LEU A 98 -16.84 -16.85 -40.89
CA LEU A 98 -17.69 -17.26 -39.78
C LEU A 98 -18.34 -18.60 -40.16
N ARG A 99 -18.25 -19.61 -39.28
CA ARG A 99 -19.44 -20.36 -38.83
C ARG A 99 -19.09 -21.37 -37.73
N ALA A 100 -20.02 -21.52 -36.80
CA ALA A 100 -19.99 -22.58 -35.80
C ALA A 100 -20.63 -23.87 -36.33
N LYS A 101 -20.27 -25.00 -35.73
CA LYS A 101 -21.14 -26.17 -35.57
C LYS A 101 -20.89 -26.83 -34.22
N ARG A 102 -21.96 -27.29 -33.57
CA ARG A 102 -21.88 -28.22 -32.43
C ARG A 102 -21.70 -29.64 -32.95
N GLY A 103 -21.08 -30.51 -32.16
CA GLY A 103 -21.04 -31.96 -32.39
C GLY A 103 -20.59 -32.67 -31.10
N PHE A 104 -21.38 -33.64 -30.64
CA PHE A 104 -21.01 -34.58 -29.58
C PHE A 104 -20.14 -35.71 -30.17
N MET A 105 -19.29 -36.31 -29.34
CA MET A 105 -19.34 -37.76 -29.08
C MET A 105 -18.57 -38.10 -27.79
N GLU A 106 -18.91 -39.25 -27.21
CA GLU A 106 -18.30 -39.85 -26.02
C GLU A 106 -17.37 -41.02 -26.43
N GLU A 107 -16.86 -41.79 -25.45
CA GLU A 107 -16.23 -43.11 -25.59
C GLU A 107 -14.88 -43.22 -26.35
N GLU A 108 -13.98 -44.18 -26.04
CA GLU A 108 -13.62 -44.77 -24.73
C GLU A 108 -12.20 -45.40 -24.80
N PHE A 109 -11.73 -45.96 -23.66
CA PHE A 109 -10.59 -46.89 -23.46
C PHE A 109 -9.41 -47.01 -24.46
N HIS A 110 -8.19 -47.02 -23.90
CA HIS A 110 -7.45 -48.29 -23.81
C HIS A 110 -6.45 -48.34 -22.65
N TRP A 111 -6.27 -49.54 -22.08
CA TRP A 111 -5.35 -49.84 -20.97
C TRP A 111 -4.46 -51.03 -21.36
N SER A 112 -3.20 -51.05 -20.93
CA SER A 112 -2.26 -52.16 -21.16
C SER A 112 -1.57 -52.59 -19.87
N ASN A 113 -1.73 -53.86 -19.48
CA ASN A 113 -1.26 -54.43 -18.21
C ASN A 113 0.01 -55.29 -18.34
N GLY A 114 0.83 -55.32 -17.29
CA GLY A 114 2.00 -56.19 -17.15
C GLY A 114 2.59 -56.15 -15.72
N LYS A 115 1.88 -56.67 -14.71
CA LYS A 115 1.98 -58.06 -14.18
C LYS A 115 3.28 -58.39 -13.42
N GLY A 116 3.18 -58.57 -12.09
CA GLY A 116 4.23 -59.14 -11.23
C GLY A 116 3.77 -59.39 -9.79
N ARG A 117 3.48 -60.66 -9.45
CA ARG A 117 2.96 -61.23 -8.16
C ARG A 117 3.42 -60.48 -6.89
N ILE A 118 2.57 -60.14 -5.91
CA ILE A 118 1.65 -60.97 -5.07
C ILE A 118 2.38 -62.00 -4.17
N VAL A 119 2.44 -61.69 -2.87
CA VAL A 119 2.20 -62.61 -1.74
C VAL A 119 1.36 -61.81 -0.72
N GLU A 120 0.36 -62.43 -0.09
CA GLU A 120 -0.68 -61.71 0.68
C GLU A 120 -1.02 -62.43 2.00
N ARG A 121 -1.21 -61.64 3.08
CA ARG A 121 -1.89 -61.88 4.38
C ARG A 121 -1.32 -60.89 5.42
N ASN A 122 -2.07 -60.23 6.30
CA ASN A 122 -3.52 -59.91 6.33
C ASN A 122 -3.72 -58.62 7.19
N PRO A 123 -4.92 -58.02 7.27
CA PRO A 123 -5.06 -56.57 7.54
C PRO A 123 -5.45 -56.17 8.98
N SER A 124 -5.41 -54.86 9.24
CA SER A 124 -6.31 -54.15 10.18
C SER A 124 -6.53 -52.68 9.73
N PRO A 125 -7.77 -52.14 9.78
CA PRO A 125 -8.06 -50.71 9.61
C PRO A 125 -7.96 -49.93 10.94
N GLY A 126 -8.16 -48.61 10.93
CA GLY A 126 -8.07 -47.75 12.13
C GLY A 126 -9.33 -46.90 12.41
N PHE A 127 -9.09 -45.69 12.94
CA PHE A 127 -10.00 -44.54 13.20
C PHE A 127 -10.48 -44.32 14.65
N PHE A 128 -10.40 -43.05 15.08
CA PHE A 128 -10.86 -42.38 16.33
C PHE A 128 -10.24 -42.71 17.72
N ASP A 129 -9.81 -41.62 18.40
CA ASP A 129 -10.08 -41.21 19.81
C ASP A 129 -9.67 -42.10 21.03
N ASN A 130 -9.27 -41.57 22.21
CA ASN A 130 -8.99 -40.19 22.65
C ASN A 130 -8.05 -40.16 23.91
N LEU A 131 -7.61 -38.96 24.33
CA LEU A 131 -7.17 -38.54 25.69
C LEU A 131 -6.29 -39.48 26.57
N GLY A 132 -5.05 -39.07 26.87
CA GLY A 132 -4.27 -39.69 27.96
C GLY A 132 -2.86 -39.13 28.25
N ASN A 133 -2.78 -38.07 29.07
CA ASN A 133 -1.62 -37.61 29.86
C ASN A 133 -0.27 -37.26 29.17
N GLY A 134 0.27 -36.07 29.48
CA GLY A 134 1.62 -35.66 29.03
C GLY A 134 2.19 -34.38 29.68
N LEU A 135 1.65 -33.93 30.82
CA LEU A 135 1.94 -32.61 31.41
C LEU A 135 2.95 -32.66 32.58
N ASP A 136 4.15 -33.24 32.41
CA ASP A 136 5.18 -33.25 33.48
C ASP A 136 6.66 -33.34 33.02
N GLN A 137 7.09 -32.59 31.98
CA GLN A 137 8.53 -32.55 31.63
C GLN A 137 9.15 -31.18 31.28
N PHE A 138 8.42 -30.07 31.22
CA PHE A 138 9.02 -28.78 30.81
C PHE A 138 9.56 -27.89 31.94
N THR A 139 9.27 -28.19 33.21
CA THR A 139 9.62 -27.34 34.38
C THR A 139 11.03 -27.55 34.94
N LYS A 140 11.85 -28.44 34.36
CA LYS A 140 13.19 -28.81 34.88
C LYS A 140 14.36 -28.47 33.92
N GLY A 141 14.12 -27.68 32.87
CA GLY A 141 15.10 -27.45 31.79
C GLY A 141 16.04 -26.23 31.92
N MET A 142 15.73 -25.22 32.73
CA MET A 142 16.44 -23.92 32.72
C MET A 142 16.94 -23.46 34.09
N ALA A 143 17.85 -24.24 34.69
CA ALA A 143 18.53 -23.87 35.95
C ALA A 143 20.03 -24.20 35.96
N ASN A 144 20.69 -24.24 34.78
CA ASN A 144 22.08 -24.71 34.69
C ASN A 144 22.94 -23.97 33.63
N LYS A 145 22.99 -22.63 33.73
CA LYS A 145 24.06 -21.79 33.16
C LYS A 145 24.00 -20.39 33.79
N TRP A 146 24.96 -20.09 34.67
CA TRP A 146 25.46 -18.78 35.18
C TRP A 146 26.06 -19.04 36.57
N GLY A 147 27.32 -19.47 36.62
CA GLY A 147 27.95 -19.96 37.86
C GLY A 147 28.82 -18.92 38.57
N MET A 148 28.32 -18.38 39.68
CA MET A 148 29.07 -17.78 40.80
C MET A 148 28.23 -17.99 42.08
N GLY A 149 28.77 -18.25 43.27
CA GLY A 149 30.16 -18.50 43.65
C GLY A 149 30.41 -18.05 45.10
N GLY A 150 30.77 -18.98 46.00
CA GLY A 150 31.18 -18.64 47.37
C GLY A 150 30.34 -19.24 48.50
N ALA A 151 31.02 -19.50 49.61
CA ALA A 151 30.62 -20.21 50.82
C ALA A 151 29.40 -19.66 51.59
N GLY A 152 28.77 -20.54 52.38
CA GLY A 152 27.81 -20.22 53.44
C GLY A 152 27.34 -21.52 54.11
N LYS A 153 27.39 -21.60 55.45
CA LYS A 153 27.23 -22.86 56.19
C LYS A 153 26.29 -22.70 57.39
N ASP A 154 25.70 -23.84 57.77
CA ASP A 154 25.14 -24.18 59.09
C ASP A 154 23.76 -23.62 59.55
N ASN A 155 23.05 -24.53 60.25
CA ASN A 155 22.09 -24.35 61.35
C ASN A 155 20.56 -24.26 61.14
N ASN A 156 19.92 -25.36 61.56
CA ASN A 156 18.83 -25.46 62.56
C ASN A 156 17.38 -25.05 62.22
N GLY A 157 16.47 -26.00 62.51
CA GLY A 157 15.20 -25.67 63.19
C GLY A 157 13.95 -26.30 62.57
N PRO A 158 13.12 -27.07 63.32
CA PRO A 158 11.94 -27.73 62.78
C PRO A 158 10.61 -27.26 63.43
N VAL A 159 9.55 -28.03 63.19
CA VAL A 159 8.27 -28.15 63.96
C VAL A 159 7.08 -27.29 63.47
N GLN A 160 6.06 -27.99 62.93
CA GLN A 160 4.61 -28.00 63.24
C GLN A 160 3.87 -26.69 63.64
N SER A 161 2.55 -26.53 63.51
CA SER A 161 1.47 -27.16 62.71
C SER A 161 0.15 -26.38 62.98
N GLY A 162 -0.95 -26.71 62.28
CA GLY A 162 -2.30 -26.49 62.82
C GLY A 162 -3.25 -25.59 62.02
N GLY A 163 -4.16 -26.24 61.27
CA GLY A 163 -5.62 -26.07 61.44
C GLY A 163 -6.34 -24.82 60.91
N GLY A 164 -7.57 -25.03 60.43
CA GLY A 164 -8.57 -23.97 60.21
C GLY A 164 -9.26 -23.99 58.83
N ILE A 165 -10.32 -24.78 58.66
CA ILE A 165 -11.17 -24.78 57.46
C ILE A 165 -12.64 -24.51 57.86
N GLY A 166 -13.28 -23.57 57.16
CA GLY A 166 -14.72 -23.27 57.26
C GLY A 166 -15.07 -22.18 58.29
N GLN A 167 -16.12 -21.36 58.11
CA GLN A 167 -17.26 -21.47 57.18
C GLN A 167 -17.89 -20.11 56.79
N ILE A 168 -18.54 -20.09 55.60
CA ILE A 168 -19.82 -19.41 55.26
C ILE A 168 -19.94 -17.87 55.38
N LEU A 169 -20.03 -17.23 54.20
CA LEU A 169 -20.97 -16.17 53.75
C LEU A 169 -21.63 -15.21 54.78
N ASP A 170 -21.48 -13.90 54.57
CA ASP A 170 -22.48 -13.14 53.80
C ASP A 170 -21.89 -11.90 53.06
N LYS A 171 -22.71 -11.17 52.29
CA LYS A 171 -22.29 -10.16 51.30
C LYS A 171 -21.84 -8.81 51.88
N THR A 172 -20.94 -8.12 51.18
CA THR A 172 -21.23 -6.75 50.69
C THR A 172 -20.41 -6.37 49.45
N THR A 173 -20.90 -5.41 48.68
CA THR A 173 -20.47 -5.02 47.32
C THR A 173 -19.28 -4.04 47.30
N GLY A 174 -18.38 -4.15 46.31
CA GLY A 174 -17.42 -3.06 46.02
C GLY A 174 -16.27 -3.35 45.05
N GLY A 175 -16.39 -2.91 43.79
CA GLY A 175 -15.26 -2.38 42.99
C GLY A 175 -14.14 -3.32 42.49
N SER A 176 -14.44 -4.29 41.61
CA SER A 176 -13.42 -5.09 40.90
C SER A 176 -12.79 -4.38 39.68
N GLY A 177 -12.10 -3.26 39.91
CA GLY A 177 -11.53 -2.40 38.87
C GLY A 177 -10.01 -2.15 38.98
N GLY A 178 -9.17 -3.19 39.07
CA GLY A 178 -7.75 -2.98 39.38
C GLY A 178 -6.70 -4.06 39.05
N LEU A 179 -7.01 -5.12 38.28
CA LEU A 179 -6.02 -6.19 37.99
C LEU A 179 -5.54 -6.33 36.53
N LEU A 180 -6.19 -5.71 35.54
CA LEU A 180 -5.81 -5.88 34.13
C LEU A 180 -4.74 -4.89 33.63
N SER A 181 -4.51 -3.79 34.33
CA SER A 181 -3.49 -2.78 33.98
C SER A 181 -2.04 -3.22 34.30
N GLY A 182 -1.85 -4.24 35.15
CA GLY A 182 -0.52 -4.73 35.52
C GLY A 182 0.14 -5.63 34.47
N LEU A 183 -0.65 -6.34 33.66
CA LEU A 183 -0.14 -7.34 32.71
C LEU A 183 0.38 -6.72 31.41
N THR A 184 -0.23 -5.63 30.93
CA THR A 184 0.22 -4.91 29.72
C THR A 184 1.66 -4.40 29.87
N GLY A 185 1.97 -3.75 31.00
CA GLY A 185 3.30 -3.22 31.31
C GLY A 185 4.41 -4.26 31.54
N TRP A 186 4.07 -5.55 31.62
CA TRP A 186 5.05 -6.64 31.67
C TRP A 186 5.37 -7.19 30.27
N VAL A 187 4.35 -7.35 29.41
CA VAL A 187 4.53 -7.76 28.01
C VAL A 187 5.36 -6.72 27.23
N ASP A 188 5.20 -5.43 27.53
CA ASP A 188 5.99 -4.35 26.94
C ASP A 188 7.52 -4.46 27.18
N LYS A 189 7.96 -5.20 28.21
CA LYS A 189 9.38 -5.37 28.55
C LYS A 189 10.09 -6.50 27.79
N LEU A 190 9.35 -7.39 27.12
CA LEU A 190 9.91 -8.48 26.32
C LEU A 190 10.08 -8.14 24.83
N LYS A 191 9.73 -6.91 24.44
CA LYS A 191 9.93 -6.41 23.07
C LYS A 191 11.42 -6.35 22.76
N LEU A 192 11.83 -7.06 21.69
CA LEU A 192 13.19 -7.05 21.16
C LEU A 192 13.73 -5.61 21.03
N PRO A 193 15.02 -5.35 21.33
CA PRO A 193 15.63 -4.04 21.11
C PRO A 193 15.38 -3.59 19.66
N ILE A 194 15.08 -2.30 19.45
CA ILE A 194 14.95 -1.74 18.11
C ILE A 194 16.34 -1.21 17.72
N PRO A 195 17.05 -1.81 16.74
CA PRO A 195 18.42 -1.42 16.41
C PRO A 195 18.50 0.05 16.02
N LYS A 196 19.50 0.78 16.54
CA LYS A 196 19.66 2.22 16.23
C LYS A 196 20.31 2.44 14.87
N MET A 197 19.59 3.12 13.96
CA MET A 197 20.08 3.46 12.62
C MET A 197 20.67 4.88 12.59
N MET A 198 21.84 5.03 11.97
CA MET A 198 22.58 6.31 11.95
C MET A 198 22.19 7.18 10.75
N LEU A 199 21.26 8.11 11.00
CA LEU A 199 20.80 9.13 10.06
C LEU A 199 21.91 10.16 9.76
N LYS A 200 22.17 10.44 8.47
CA LYS A 200 22.82 11.70 8.06
C LYS A 200 21.75 12.76 7.82
N ASP A 201 22.06 14.02 8.12
CA ASP A 201 21.16 15.13 7.79
C ASP A 201 21.04 15.30 6.26
N PRO A 202 19.85 15.15 5.65
CA PRO A 202 19.64 15.38 4.22
C PRO A 202 19.80 16.86 3.81
N MET A 203 19.81 17.82 4.75
CA MET A 203 19.92 19.25 4.45
C MET A 203 21.36 19.80 4.47
N ALA A 204 22.33 19.06 5.00
CA ALA A 204 23.69 19.54 5.31
C ALA A 204 24.47 20.13 4.11
N PHE A 205 24.13 19.73 2.88
CA PHE A 205 24.79 20.18 1.64
C PHE A 205 23.81 20.75 0.60
N VAL A 206 22.64 21.19 1.05
CA VAL A 206 21.58 21.78 0.20
C VAL A 206 21.72 23.30 0.18
N PRO A 207 21.56 23.98 -0.97
CA PRO A 207 21.51 25.45 -1.04
C PRO A 207 20.33 26.03 -0.23
N ASP A 208 20.53 27.16 0.46
CA ASP A 208 19.46 27.77 1.28
C ASP A 208 18.25 28.21 0.44
N SER A 209 18.49 28.60 -0.82
CA SER A 209 17.49 28.85 -1.87
C SER A 209 16.57 27.64 -2.18
N MET A 210 16.94 26.44 -1.72
CA MET A 210 16.21 25.18 -1.90
C MET A 210 15.67 24.61 -0.59
N LYS A 211 16.37 24.80 0.55
CA LYS A 211 15.89 24.39 1.88
C LYS A 211 14.50 24.95 2.22
N ASN A 212 14.21 26.17 1.76
CA ASN A 212 12.92 26.81 1.98
C ASN A 212 11.81 26.31 1.05
N VAL A 213 12.12 25.80 -0.15
CA VAL A 213 11.10 25.24 -1.07
C VAL A 213 10.45 23.99 -0.47
N VAL A 214 11.18 23.25 0.35
CA VAL A 214 10.71 22.06 1.07
C VAL A 214 10.38 22.33 2.53
N SER A 215 10.11 23.60 2.89
CA SER A 215 9.70 23.92 4.27
C SER A 215 8.31 23.40 4.64
N PHE A 216 7.42 23.17 3.66
CA PHE A 216 6.11 22.55 3.90
C PHE A 216 6.26 21.08 4.33
N LEU A 217 7.27 20.38 3.83
CA LEU A 217 7.65 19.02 4.23
C LEU A 217 8.30 18.93 5.63
N LYS A 218 8.29 20.02 6.41
CA LYS A 218 8.72 20.01 7.82
C LYS A 218 7.60 19.51 8.76
N GLN A 219 6.35 19.42 8.30
CA GLN A 219 5.36 18.54 8.92
C GLN A 219 5.80 17.10 8.67
N LYS A 220 6.10 16.36 9.73
CA LYS A 220 6.72 15.03 9.59
C LYS A 220 5.63 13.98 9.42
N TRP A 221 6.00 12.90 8.75
CA TRP A 221 5.25 11.65 8.77
C TRP A 221 4.77 11.31 10.19
N GLY A 222 3.47 11.03 10.32
CA GLY A 222 2.78 10.71 11.58
C GLY A 222 2.28 11.89 12.41
N GLU A 223 2.58 13.15 12.08
CA GLU A 223 2.00 14.32 12.76
C GLU A 223 0.58 14.65 12.26
N LEU A 224 -0.23 15.26 13.14
CA LEU A 224 -1.61 15.65 12.82
C LEU A 224 -1.95 17.06 13.36
N SER A 225 -2.74 17.84 12.61
CA SER A 225 -3.12 19.21 13.01
C SER A 225 -4.04 19.21 14.24
N ALA A 226 -4.05 20.30 15.02
CA ALA A 226 -4.93 20.41 16.20
C ALA A 226 -6.42 20.25 15.84
N VAL A 227 -6.85 20.73 14.68
CA VAL A 227 -8.22 20.58 14.17
C VAL A 227 -8.54 19.12 13.86
N ALA A 228 -7.66 18.43 13.14
CA ALA A 228 -7.87 17.02 12.77
C ALA A 228 -7.81 16.08 13.99
N ARG A 229 -6.95 16.38 14.98
CA ARG A 229 -6.96 15.68 16.28
C ARG A 229 -8.30 15.85 16.99
N GLY A 230 -8.81 17.08 17.10
CA GLY A 230 -10.13 17.34 17.70
C GLY A 230 -11.29 16.62 16.99
N MET A 231 -11.23 16.46 15.66
CA MET A 231 -12.20 15.64 14.90
C MET A 231 -12.14 14.17 15.30
N ILE A 232 -10.94 13.59 15.44
CA ILE A 232 -10.75 12.21 15.91
C ILE A 232 -11.23 12.05 17.36
N SER A 233 -10.86 12.95 18.27
CA SER A 233 -11.31 12.94 19.66
C SER A 233 -12.84 12.93 19.76
N GLU A 234 -13.52 13.74 18.94
CA GLU A 234 -14.99 13.80 18.92
C GLU A 234 -15.62 12.50 18.34
N VAL A 235 -15.01 11.90 17.33
CA VAL A 235 -15.39 10.58 16.80
C VAL A 235 -15.27 9.51 17.88
N CYS A 236 -14.17 9.49 18.63
CA CYS A 236 -13.93 8.54 19.72
C CYS A 236 -14.84 8.77 20.93
N ARG A 237 -15.32 10.00 21.13
CA ARG A 237 -16.26 10.38 22.19
C ARG A 237 -17.72 10.07 21.85
N THR A 238 -18.10 10.08 20.56
CA THR A 238 -19.52 10.11 20.14
C THR A 238 -19.94 9.08 19.09
N ARG A 239 -19.01 8.37 18.43
CA ARG A 239 -19.32 7.43 17.33
C ARG A 239 -18.84 6.01 17.58
N ILE A 240 -17.57 5.84 17.96
CA ILE A 240 -16.89 4.54 18.03
C ILE A 240 -16.03 4.50 19.30
N ASN A 241 -16.03 3.37 20.00
CA ASN A 241 -15.04 3.11 21.04
C ASN A 241 -13.66 2.85 20.40
N CYS A 242 -12.86 3.90 20.23
CA CYS A 242 -11.52 3.84 19.63
C CYS A 242 -10.49 3.05 20.45
N GLN A 243 -10.78 2.68 21.70
CA GLN A 243 -9.93 1.80 22.52
C GLN A 243 -10.28 0.31 22.34
N ALA A 244 -11.40 -0.02 21.70
CA ALA A 244 -11.82 -1.41 21.50
C ALA A 244 -11.32 -1.98 20.17
N GLN A 245 -10.69 -3.15 20.21
CA GLN A 245 -10.42 -3.96 19.02
C GLN A 245 -11.73 -4.48 18.41
N SER A 246 -11.79 -4.58 17.08
CA SER A 246 -12.92 -5.20 16.38
C SER A 246 -12.67 -6.69 16.15
N ALA A 247 -13.73 -7.50 16.24
CA ALA A 247 -13.63 -8.93 15.91
C ALA A 247 -13.18 -9.15 14.45
N GLN A 248 -13.54 -8.21 13.56
CA GLN A 248 -13.11 -8.17 12.17
C GLN A 248 -11.58 -8.04 12.04
N ALA A 249 -10.95 -7.11 12.78
CA ALA A 249 -9.50 -6.94 12.78
C ALA A 249 -8.79 -8.19 13.31
N ILE A 250 -9.20 -8.71 14.47
CA ILE A 250 -8.58 -9.91 15.06
C ILE A 250 -8.74 -11.15 14.15
N ASN A 251 -9.89 -11.31 13.50
CA ASN A 251 -10.10 -12.39 12.53
C ASN A 251 -9.24 -12.22 11.26
N LEU A 252 -9.03 -10.98 10.79
CA LEU A 252 -8.12 -10.69 9.69
C LEU A 252 -6.67 -10.99 10.08
N ARG A 253 -6.21 -10.56 11.27
CA ARG A 253 -4.90 -10.87 11.83
C ARG A 253 -4.64 -12.38 11.85
N ASN A 254 -5.60 -13.15 12.36
CA ASN A 254 -5.50 -14.61 12.41
C ASN A 254 -5.46 -15.23 11.01
N THR A 255 -6.31 -14.77 10.09
CA THR A 255 -6.35 -15.27 8.69
C THR A 255 -5.01 -15.02 7.97
N ILE A 256 -4.43 -13.83 8.12
CA ILE A 256 -3.16 -13.46 7.50
C ILE A 256 -2.00 -14.23 8.18
N LYS A 257 -2.00 -14.36 9.51
CA LYS A 257 -1.02 -15.17 10.24
C LYS A 257 -1.05 -16.63 9.77
N ASP A 258 -2.22 -17.21 9.57
CA ASP A 258 -2.37 -18.58 9.05
C ASP A 258 -1.84 -18.71 7.62
N LYS A 259 -2.19 -17.76 6.74
CA LYS A 259 -1.72 -17.73 5.34
C LYS A 259 -0.20 -17.52 5.23
N LEU A 260 0.40 -16.69 6.09
CA LEU A 260 1.85 -16.49 6.15
C LEU A 260 2.58 -17.68 6.80
N ARG A 261 1.99 -18.35 7.81
CA ARG A 261 2.54 -19.59 8.38
C ARG A 261 2.57 -20.70 7.32
N GLN A 262 1.47 -20.92 6.61
CA GLN A 262 1.40 -21.86 5.49
C GLN A 262 2.46 -21.55 4.44
N PHE A 263 2.59 -20.28 4.03
CA PHE A 263 3.61 -19.83 3.08
C PHE A 263 5.03 -20.11 3.56
N ARG A 264 5.41 -19.63 4.76
CA ARG A 264 6.75 -19.84 5.35
C ARG A 264 7.11 -21.33 5.47
N ASN A 265 6.14 -22.18 5.82
CA ASN A 265 6.34 -23.63 5.90
C ASN A 265 6.73 -24.26 4.55
N MET A 266 6.17 -23.79 3.42
CA MET A 266 6.57 -24.24 2.07
C MET A 266 8.02 -23.92 1.68
N PHE A 267 8.73 -23.12 2.49
CA PHE A 267 10.13 -22.76 2.30
C PHE A 267 11.04 -23.22 3.46
N GLY A 268 10.51 -23.96 4.45
CA GLY A 268 11.29 -24.42 5.61
C GLY A 268 11.63 -23.32 6.62
N VAL A 269 11.13 -22.08 6.44
CA VAL A 269 11.36 -20.92 7.33
C VAL A 269 10.18 -20.68 8.28
N GLY A 270 9.54 -21.77 8.70
CA GLY A 270 8.29 -21.82 9.47
C GLY A 270 8.42 -21.49 10.96
N ASN A 271 9.08 -20.40 11.32
CA ASN A 271 9.19 -19.98 12.72
C ASN A 271 7.98 -19.12 13.13
N GLU A 272 7.13 -19.63 14.04
CA GLU A 272 6.00 -18.86 14.57
C GLU A 272 6.44 -17.67 15.43
N LYS A 273 7.57 -17.75 16.15
CA LYS A 273 8.06 -16.61 16.94
C LYS A 273 8.39 -15.42 16.03
N GLU A 274 9.14 -15.64 14.96
CA GLU A 274 9.46 -14.59 13.97
C GLU A 274 8.23 -14.05 13.22
N LEU A 275 7.15 -14.84 13.14
CA LEU A 275 5.89 -14.40 12.56
C LEU A 275 5.11 -13.52 13.56
N ASN A 276 5.07 -13.88 14.83
CA ASN A 276 4.51 -13.04 15.89
C ASN A 276 5.33 -11.73 16.03
N ASP A 277 6.66 -11.82 16.07
CA ASP A 277 7.58 -10.67 16.13
C ASP A 277 7.33 -9.67 14.99
N GLN A 278 7.10 -10.16 13.77
CA GLN A 278 6.76 -9.32 12.60
C GLN A 278 5.46 -8.53 12.84
N PHE A 279 4.38 -9.21 13.24
CA PHE A 279 3.07 -8.58 13.47
C PHE A 279 3.11 -7.61 14.65
N ASP A 280 3.76 -7.99 15.75
CA ASP A 280 3.89 -7.15 16.93
C ASP A 280 4.77 -5.92 16.65
N ARG A 281 5.74 -6.01 15.72
CA ARG A 281 6.49 -4.85 15.19
C ARG A 281 5.62 -3.94 14.31
N THR A 282 4.75 -4.50 13.46
CA THR A 282 3.76 -3.70 12.71
C THR A 282 2.82 -2.94 13.65
N GLN A 283 2.30 -3.60 14.68
CA GLN A 283 1.45 -2.95 15.70
C GLN A 283 2.23 -1.92 16.55
N GLN A 284 3.55 -2.10 16.74
CA GLN A 284 4.43 -1.06 17.30
C GLN A 284 4.53 0.17 16.37
N VAL A 285 4.60 0.01 15.04
CA VAL A 285 4.58 1.14 14.09
C VAL A 285 3.27 1.93 14.23
N LYS A 286 2.10 1.25 14.20
CA LYS A 286 0.80 1.94 14.32
C LYS A 286 0.68 2.74 15.63
N LYS A 287 1.12 2.15 16.76
CA LYS A 287 1.15 2.84 18.07
C LYS A 287 2.12 4.03 18.09
N ALA A 288 3.29 3.90 17.46
CA ALA A 288 4.24 5.00 17.33
C ALA A 288 3.72 6.15 16.46
N LEU A 289 2.91 5.85 15.43
CA LEU A 289 2.22 6.85 14.62
C LEU A 289 1.14 7.59 15.42
N LEU A 290 0.29 6.87 16.17
CA LEU A 290 -0.70 7.50 17.04
C LEU A 290 -0.06 8.34 18.15
N SER A 291 1.06 7.90 18.73
CA SER A 291 1.82 8.72 19.70
C SER A 291 2.44 9.96 19.08
N ARG A 292 2.88 9.89 17.83
CA ARG A 292 3.37 11.07 17.07
C ARG A 292 2.25 12.02 16.66
N ALA A 293 1.04 11.50 16.48
CA ALA A 293 -0.18 12.27 16.34
C ALA A 293 -0.72 12.80 17.68
N GLY A 294 -0.16 12.38 18.82
CA GLY A 294 -0.69 12.74 20.16
C GLY A 294 -2.11 12.21 20.39
N LEU A 295 -2.37 10.97 19.98
CA LEU A 295 -3.64 10.24 20.05
C LEU A 295 -3.52 8.94 20.87
N GLU A 296 -2.35 8.64 21.44
CA GLU A 296 -2.02 7.34 22.05
C GLU A 296 -2.81 6.96 23.32
N LYS A 297 -3.62 7.89 23.83
CA LYS A 297 -4.52 7.70 24.98
C LYS A 297 -5.99 7.61 24.58
N GLU A 298 -6.30 7.92 23.33
CA GLU A 298 -7.66 8.03 22.79
C GLU A 298 -7.93 6.90 21.78
N VAL A 299 -6.93 6.53 20.98
CA VAL A 299 -7.02 5.47 19.96
C VAL A 299 -6.05 4.33 20.27
N GLU A 300 -6.56 3.10 20.23
CA GLU A 300 -5.78 1.87 20.10
C GLU A 300 -5.89 1.41 18.64
N PRO A 301 -4.78 1.23 17.90
CA PRO A 301 -4.85 0.95 16.46
C PRO A 301 -5.34 -0.47 16.19
N ALA A 302 -6.02 -0.66 15.05
CA ALA A 302 -6.57 -1.94 14.66
C ALA A 302 -5.49 -3.03 14.58
N ASP A 303 -5.63 -4.07 15.40
CA ASP A 303 -4.73 -5.22 15.47
C ASP A 303 -5.11 -6.25 14.39
N ASP A 304 -5.00 -5.83 13.13
CA ASP A 304 -5.37 -6.55 11.91
C ASP A 304 -4.19 -7.29 11.25
N GLY A 305 -2.96 -7.06 11.74
CA GLY A 305 -1.73 -7.68 11.23
C GLY A 305 -1.15 -7.04 9.97
N VAL A 306 -1.74 -5.95 9.48
CA VAL A 306 -1.29 -5.21 8.28
C VAL A 306 -0.83 -3.80 8.67
N PHE A 307 -0.21 -3.11 7.72
CA PHE A 307 0.03 -1.67 7.75
C PHE A 307 -0.70 -1.06 6.55
N ASP A 308 -1.24 0.14 6.68
CA ASP A 308 -1.90 0.85 5.56
C ASP A 308 -2.93 -0.05 4.84
N SER A 309 -3.76 -0.73 5.66
CA SER A 309 -4.83 -1.71 5.35
C SER A 309 -4.53 -2.95 4.48
N ASP A 310 -3.48 -2.97 3.65
CA ASP A 310 -3.19 -4.04 2.68
C ASP A 310 -1.68 -4.26 2.44
N THR A 311 -0.81 -3.56 3.17
CA THR A 311 0.64 -3.75 3.13
C THR A 311 1.14 -4.66 4.26
N LEU A 312 1.95 -5.66 3.91
CA LEU A 312 2.81 -6.39 4.84
C LEU A 312 4.16 -5.68 5.00
N LEU A 313 4.51 -5.40 6.25
CA LEU A 313 5.86 -4.99 6.63
C LEU A 313 6.67 -6.20 7.10
N THR A 314 7.90 -6.34 6.62
CA THR A 314 8.92 -7.20 7.25
C THR A 314 9.40 -6.60 8.57
N THR A 315 10.02 -7.42 9.43
CA THR A 315 10.61 -6.95 10.70
C THR A 315 11.60 -5.80 10.49
N LYS A 316 12.48 -5.88 9.47
CA LYS A 316 13.42 -4.79 9.11
C LYS A 316 12.66 -3.52 8.71
N GLN A 317 11.63 -3.62 7.87
CA GLN A 317 10.80 -2.47 7.46
C GLN A 317 10.17 -1.80 8.67
N SER A 318 9.49 -2.55 9.54
CA SER A 318 8.89 -2.01 10.76
C SER A 318 9.93 -1.38 11.70
N GLU A 319 11.15 -1.91 11.77
CA GLU A 319 12.24 -1.32 12.58
C GLU A 319 12.84 -0.05 11.97
N MET A 320 12.91 0.06 10.64
CA MET A 320 13.26 1.30 9.94
C MET A 320 12.20 2.39 10.17
N LEU A 321 10.93 2.02 10.04
CA LEU A 321 9.78 2.87 10.37
C LEU A 321 9.86 3.36 11.82
N LEU A 322 10.11 2.46 12.77
CA LEU A 322 10.28 2.79 14.19
C LEU A 322 11.48 3.72 14.45
N ASN A 323 12.60 3.56 13.74
CA ASN A 323 13.75 4.48 13.84
C ASN A 323 13.40 5.90 13.38
N GLN A 324 12.74 6.03 12.23
CA GLN A 324 12.27 7.31 11.69
C GLN A 324 11.21 7.97 12.61
N LEU A 325 10.42 7.18 13.35
CA LEU A 325 9.49 7.63 14.39
C LEU A 325 10.16 7.85 15.77
N GLY A 326 11.49 7.75 15.86
CA GLY A 326 12.28 8.07 17.06
C GLY A 326 12.30 6.99 18.14
N GLN A 327 11.90 5.75 17.83
CA GLN A 327 11.79 4.64 18.78
C GLN A 327 13.04 3.74 18.84
N GLY A 328 14.04 3.97 17.97
CA GLY A 328 15.27 3.16 17.90
C GLY A 328 16.24 3.41 19.07
N GLY A 329 17.00 2.37 19.44
CA GLY A 329 18.11 2.47 20.38
C GLY A 329 17.84 2.09 21.85
N ARG A 330 16.85 1.23 22.12
CA ARG A 330 16.70 0.59 23.44
C ARG A 330 17.65 -0.61 23.58
N ASN A 331 18.93 -0.30 23.80
CA ASN A 331 20.07 -1.21 23.87
C ASN A 331 20.50 -1.80 22.50
N GLU A 332 21.80 -2.07 22.40
CA GLU A 332 22.54 -2.63 21.25
C GLU A 332 22.49 -1.84 19.92
N VAL A 333 23.70 -1.55 19.40
CA VAL A 333 23.89 -1.00 18.06
C VAL A 333 24.25 -2.16 17.15
N GLN A 334 23.25 -2.72 16.47
CA GLN A 334 23.53 -3.63 15.35
C GLN A 334 24.20 -2.80 14.25
N GLN A 335 25.42 -3.19 13.87
CA GLN A 335 26.10 -2.53 12.76
C GLN A 335 25.28 -2.73 11.48
N VAL A 336 25.12 -1.65 10.71
CA VAL A 336 24.50 -1.72 9.38
C VAL A 336 25.32 -2.71 8.53
N PRO A 337 24.70 -3.67 7.83
CA PRO A 337 25.41 -4.57 6.92
C PRO A 337 26.31 -3.78 5.96
N GLU A 338 27.49 -4.31 5.65
CA GLU A 338 28.51 -3.57 4.90
C GLU A 338 27.96 -3.02 3.58
N ALA A 339 27.83 -1.69 3.52
CA ALA A 339 27.29 -1.00 2.36
C ALA A 339 28.21 -1.20 1.13
N PRO A 340 27.67 -1.16 -0.11
CA PRO A 340 28.40 -1.58 -1.29
C PRO A 340 29.75 -0.87 -1.48
N THR A 341 30.70 -1.58 -2.10
CA THR A 341 32.15 -1.29 -2.24
C THR A 341 32.54 0.06 -2.87
N SER A 342 31.59 0.97 -3.13
CA SER A 342 31.86 2.33 -3.58
C SER A 342 31.35 3.39 -2.58
N ALA A 343 32.21 4.37 -2.28
CA ALA A 343 31.90 5.49 -1.38
C ALA A 343 30.74 6.38 -1.89
N LYS A 344 30.27 6.21 -3.14
CA LYS A 344 29.06 6.84 -3.65
C LYS A 344 27.79 6.10 -3.18
N SER A 345 27.79 4.76 -3.16
CA SER A 345 26.64 3.98 -2.67
C SER A 345 26.43 4.14 -1.17
N ALA A 346 27.51 4.03 -0.38
CA ALA A 346 27.48 4.24 1.07
C ALA A 346 27.09 5.68 1.51
N LYS A 347 27.11 6.65 0.58
CA LYS A 347 26.54 7.99 0.79
C LYS A 347 25.04 8.06 0.47
N ARG A 348 24.55 7.32 -0.53
CA ARG A 348 23.10 7.24 -0.85
C ARG A 348 22.31 6.49 0.24
N ALA A 349 22.74 5.29 0.64
CA ALA A 349 22.01 4.44 1.60
C ALA A 349 21.86 5.05 3.01
N ALA A 350 22.69 6.04 3.37
CA ALA A 350 22.60 6.76 4.65
C ALA A 350 21.68 8.00 4.60
N ILE A 351 21.00 8.24 3.47
CA ILE A 351 20.13 9.40 3.20
C ILE A 351 18.80 8.94 2.58
N PHE A 352 18.86 8.17 1.49
CA PHE A 352 17.74 7.40 0.97
C PHE A 352 17.62 6.09 1.74
N PHE A 353 16.45 5.86 2.32
CA PHE A 353 16.06 4.55 2.82
C PHE A 353 15.26 3.73 1.83
N GLU A 354 14.77 4.28 0.73
CA GLU A 354 14.05 3.53 -0.32
C GLU A 354 14.75 2.19 -0.66
N ASP A 355 16.02 2.24 -1.09
CA ASP A 355 16.86 1.09 -1.44
C ASP A 355 17.12 0.11 -0.25
N GLU A 356 17.01 0.59 1.00
CA GLU A 356 17.24 -0.19 2.23
C GLU A 356 15.94 -0.78 2.80
N PHE A 357 14.82 -0.09 2.60
CA PHE A 357 13.51 -0.36 3.18
C PHE A 357 12.77 -1.37 2.33
N PHE A 358 12.70 -1.14 1.01
CA PHE A 358 12.17 -2.12 0.08
C PHE A 358 13.28 -2.50 -0.90
N GLN A 359 13.61 -3.78 -0.96
CA GLN A 359 14.59 -4.21 -1.95
C GLN A 359 13.92 -4.17 -3.33
N LYS A 360 14.61 -3.60 -4.31
CA LYS A 360 14.15 -3.65 -5.70
C LYS A 360 14.33 -5.05 -6.27
N TRP A 361 13.50 -5.39 -7.24
CA TRP A 361 13.75 -6.53 -8.10
C TRP A 361 14.97 -6.25 -8.98
N ASP A 362 15.81 -7.26 -9.18
CA ASP A 362 16.71 -7.23 -10.33
C ASP A 362 15.86 -7.46 -11.58
N ILE A 363 16.00 -6.57 -12.55
CA ILE A 363 15.27 -6.59 -13.83
C ILE A 363 16.19 -6.85 -15.03
N ALA A 364 17.48 -7.16 -14.80
CA ALA A 364 18.38 -7.65 -15.83
C ALA A 364 17.90 -8.99 -16.42
N THR A 365 17.11 -9.74 -15.64
CA THR A 365 16.31 -10.89 -16.09
C THR A 365 14.83 -10.67 -15.74
N PRO A 366 13.87 -11.30 -16.46
CA PRO A 366 12.46 -11.24 -16.09
C PRO A 366 12.20 -11.78 -14.68
N ILE A 367 11.36 -11.07 -13.91
CA ILE A 367 10.94 -11.45 -12.56
C ILE A 367 10.19 -12.80 -12.63
N PRO A 368 10.69 -13.87 -11.99
CA PRO A 368 9.99 -15.14 -12.00
C PRO A 368 8.71 -15.07 -11.16
N TYR A 369 7.64 -15.71 -11.61
CA TYR A 369 6.43 -15.87 -10.79
C TYR A 369 5.80 -17.26 -10.93
N ILE A 370 5.05 -17.65 -9.90
CA ILE A 370 4.26 -18.87 -9.83
C ILE A 370 2.83 -18.58 -9.37
N PHE A 371 1.93 -19.51 -9.64
CA PHE A 371 0.59 -19.56 -9.05
C PHE A 371 0.52 -20.68 -8.02
N ASP A 372 -0.03 -20.38 -6.85
CA ASP A 372 -0.48 -21.40 -5.91
C ASP A 372 -1.65 -22.22 -6.48
N GLY A 373 -1.80 -23.46 -6.01
CA GLY A 373 -2.86 -24.38 -6.44
C GLY A 373 -4.28 -23.87 -6.19
N SER A 374 -4.46 -22.88 -5.31
CA SER A 374 -5.76 -22.24 -5.06
C SER A 374 -6.21 -21.23 -6.13
N ILE A 375 -5.32 -20.80 -7.04
CA ILE A 375 -5.67 -19.88 -8.14
C ILE A 375 -6.25 -20.69 -9.32
N SER A 376 -7.50 -20.41 -9.70
CA SER A 376 -8.16 -21.07 -10.84
C SER A 376 -7.76 -20.45 -12.20
N ASN A 377 -8.04 -21.14 -13.31
CA ASN A 377 -7.52 -20.75 -14.62
C ASN A 377 -7.99 -19.38 -15.13
N TRP A 378 -9.15 -18.87 -14.72
CA TRP A 378 -9.58 -17.50 -15.08
C TRP A 378 -8.90 -16.44 -14.20
N GLU A 379 -8.68 -16.74 -12.92
CA GLU A 379 -7.91 -15.89 -12.00
C GLU A 379 -6.43 -15.77 -12.44
N LYS A 380 -5.87 -16.83 -13.04
CA LYS A 380 -4.56 -16.78 -13.73
C LYS A 380 -4.56 -15.83 -14.92
N THR A 381 -5.66 -15.72 -15.66
CA THR A 381 -5.77 -14.77 -16.78
C THR A 381 -5.81 -13.33 -16.29
N ASP A 382 -6.61 -13.01 -15.26
CA ASP A 382 -6.61 -11.68 -14.62
C ASP A 382 -5.20 -11.24 -14.21
N ILE A 383 -4.41 -12.13 -13.60
CA ILE A 383 -3.03 -11.85 -13.19
C ILE A 383 -2.10 -11.71 -14.40
N ARG A 384 -2.19 -12.59 -15.41
CA ARG A 384 -1.38 -12.48 -16.64
C ARG A 384 -1.66 -11.19 -17.41
N ASP A 385 -2.91 -10.75 -17.46
CA ASP A 385 -3.29 -9.49 -18.10
C ASP A 385 -2.78 -8.27 -17.34
N ALA A 386 -2.71 -8.34 -16.00
CA ALA A 386 -2.05 -7.34 -15.17
C ALA A 386 -0.54 -7.26 -15.45
N LEU A 387 0.16 -8.41 -15.43
CA LEU A 387 1.60 -8.49 -15.71
C LEU A 387 1.95 -8.09 -17.16
N THR A 388 1.06 -8.39 -18.11
CA THR A 388 1.18 -7.97 -19.52
C THR A 388 1.00 -6.46 -19.67
N GLU A 389 0.09 -5.85 -18.91
CA GLU A 389 -0.07 -4.39 -18.90
C GLU A 389 1.16 -3.66 -18.32
N ILE A 390 1.74 -4.16 -17.21
CA ILE A 390 3.00 -3.62 -16.68
C ILE A 390 4.12 -3.79 -17.72
N SER A 391 4.23 -4.97 -18.34
CA SER A 391 5.30 -5.29 -19.29
C SER A 391 5.23 -4.49 -20.59
N SER A 392 4.02 -4.24 -21.10
CA SER A 392 3.81 -3.47 -22.34
C SER A 392 4.06 -1.97 -22.18
N LYS A 393 3.98 -1.44 -20.96
CA LYS A 393 4.14 -0.01 -20.64
C LYS A 393 5.48 0.36 -19.99
N THR A 394 6.29 -0.63 -19.61
CA THR A 394 7.58 -0.42 -18.90
C THR A 394 8.71 -1.31 -19.43
N CYS A 395 9.91 -1.20 -18.86
CA CYS A 395 11.00 -2.16 -19.07
C CYS A 395 10.87 -3.46 -18.24
N ILE A 396 10.00 -3.49 -17.22
CA ILE A 396 9.87 -4.61 -16.29
C ILE A 396 9.30 -5.82 -17.04
N ARG A 397 9.88 -7.01 -16.85
CA ARG A 397 9.42 -8.26 -17.48
C ARG A 397 9.14 -9.30 -16.41
N PHE A 398 8.22 -10.20 -16.71
CA PHE A 398 7.83 -11.31 -15.84
C PHE A 398 7.93 -12.64 -16.60
N ALA A 399 8.26 -13.72 -15.90
CA ALA A 399 8.34 -15.07 -16.48
C ALA A 399 7.60 -16.09 -15.60
N GLU A 400 6.53 -16.66 -16.13
CA GLU A 400 5.77 -17.71 -15.45
C GLU A 400 6.61 -18.98 -15.34
N GLN A 401 6.58 -19.61 -14.16
CA GLN A 401 7.26 -20.87 -13.90
C GLN A 401 6.25 -21.95 -13.47
N ASN A 402 6.36 -23.14 -14.06
CA ASN A 402 5.49 -24.28 -13.75
C ASN A 402 5.87 -25.00 -12.44
N TYR A 403 6.96 -24.58 -11.81
CA TYR A 403 7.50 -25.14 -10.57
C TYR A 403 8.14 -24.01 -9.74
N LYS A 404 8.26 -24.22 -8.44
CA LYS A 404 8.88 -23.29 -7.48
C LYS A 404 10.34 -22.96 -7.90
N PRO A 405 10.68 -21.70 -8.21
CA PRO A 405 12.04 -21.29 -8.56
C PRO A 405 13.01 -21.36 -7.39
N ASN A 406 14.30 -21.47 -7.71
CA ASN A 406 15.39 -21.19 -6.78
C ASN A 406 15.63 -19.67 -6.73
N GLY A 407 15.69 -19.11 -5.52
CA GLY A 407 15.85 -17.66 -5.32
C GLY A 407 14.54 -16.87 -5.46
N TYR A 408 14.67 -15.55 -5.61
CA TYR A 408 13.55 -14.60 -5.52
C TYR A 408 12.52 -14.76 -6.64
N HIS A 409 11.25 -14.85 -6.26
CA HIS A 409 10.11 -14.91 -7.17
C HIS A 409 8.83 -14.39 -6.51
N ILE A 410 7.81 -14.07 -7.30
CA ILE A 410 6.45 -13.78 -6.81
C ILE A 410 5.64 -15.08 -6.76
N ASN A 411 4.86 -15.30 -5.71
CA ASN A 411 3.89 -16.39 -5.62
C ASN A 411 2.50 -15.81 -5.39
N TYR A 412 1.61 -15.96 -6.37
CA TYR A 412 0.23 -15.50 -6.29
C TYR A 412 -0.64 -16.55 -5.57
N VAL A 413 -1.25 -16.15 -4.45
CA VAL A 413 -1.99 -17.05 -3.54
C VAL A 413 -3.42 -16.56 -3.34
N LYS A 414 -4.42 -17.45 -3.38
CA LYS A 414 -5.81 -17.03 -3.15
C LYS A 414 -6.09 -16.79 -1.66
N ILE A 415 -6.75 -15.67 -1.37
CA ILE A 415 -7.47 -15.45 -0.12
C ILE A 415 -8.96 -15.28 -0.44
N ALA A 416 -9.83 -15.99 0.30
CA ALA A 416 -11.26 -16.00 0.02
C ALA A 416 -11.98 -15.01 0.94
N SER A 417 -12.03 -13.74 0.55
CA SER A 417 -12.67 -12.68 1.36
C SER A 417 -13.33 -11.61 0.50
N ALA A 418 -14.61 -11.34 0.73
CA ALA A 418 -15.32 -10.23 0.08
C ALA A 418 -15.00 -8.86 0.69
N SER A 419 -14.32 -8.82 1.85
CA SER A 419 -13.98 -7.58 2.57
C SER A 419 -12.48 -7.27 2.60
N PHE A 420 -11.66 -8.06 1.91
CA PHE A 420 -10.21 -7.94 1.90
C PHE A 420 -9.69 -8.42 0.54
N CYS A 421 -9.33 -7.48 -0.32
CA CYS A 421 -9.18 -7.73 -1.76
C CYS A 421 -7.79 -8.23 -2.16
N GLY A 422 -6.75 -7.76 -1.48
CA GLY A 422 -5.38 -8.18 -1.73
C GLY A 422 -4.48 -7.89 -0.53
N LEU A 423 -3.25 -8.38 -0.60
CA LEU A 423 -2.21 -8.16 0.39
C LEU A 423 -0.85 -8.45 -0.20
N SER A 424 0.09 -7.52 -0.03
CA SER A 424 1.43 -7.62 -0.61
C SER A 424 2.51 -7.03 0.30
N TYR A 425 3.75 -7.44 0.12
CA TYR A 425 4.89 -6.74 0.71
C TYR A 425 5.32 -5.58 -0.20
N ILE A 426 5.71 -4.46 0.38
CA ILE A 426 6.35 -3.39 -0.40
C ILE A 426 7.77 -3.84 -0.79
N GLY A 427 7.99 -4.00 -2.10
CA GLY A 427 9.22 -4.49 -2.72
C GLY A 427 9.51 -5.98 -2.53
N ARG A 428 10.67 -6.41 -3.03
CA ARG A 428 11.14 -7.80 -3.03
C ARG A 428 11.51 -8.26 -1.61
N THR A 429 11.00 -9.43 -1.21
CA THR A 429 11.27 -10.08 0.08
C THR A 429 11.84 -11.49 -0.09
N ALA A 430 12.50 -12.00 0.94
CA ALA A 430 13.14 -13.32 0.94
C ALA A 430 12.25 -14.39 1.59
N PRO A 431 12.26 -15.64 1.11
CA PRO A 431 12.88 -16.10 -0.14
C PRO A 431 12.04 -15.77 -1.40
N ALA A 432 10.75 -15.42 -1.22
CA ALA A 432 9.82 -15.10 -2.28
C ALA A 432 8.70 -14.20 -1.72
N ASN A 433 8.08 -13.39 -2.59
CA ASN A 433 6.94 -12.55 -2.23
C ASN A 433 5.63 -13.36 -2.31
N PRO A 434 4.91 -13.59 -1.19
CA PRO A 434 3.51 -13.94 -1.28
C PRO A 434 2.72 -12.70 -1.69
N VAL A 435 1.94 -12.81 -2.76
CA VAL A 435 0.94 -11.80 -3.16
C VAL A 435 -0.42 -12.48 -3.03
N TYR A 436 -1.19 -12.06 -2.03
CA TYR A 436 -2.53 -12.63 -1.80
C TYR A 436 -3.57 -11.85 -2.60
N LEU A 437 -4.50 -12.56 -3.23
CA LEU A 437 -5.56 -11.99 -4.06
C LEU A 437 -6.92 -12.61 -3.74
N SER A 438 -7.94 -11.76 -3.62
CA SER A 438 -9.35 -12.14 -3.52
C SER A 438 -10.16 -11.56 -4.68
N PHE A 439 -10.44 -12.43 -5.64
CA PHE A 439 -11.30 -12.15 -6.78
C PHE A 439 -12.78 -11.96 -6.38
N ALA A 440 -13.13 -12.22 -5.11
CA ALA A 440 -14.47 -11.97 -4.56
C ALA A 440 -14.80 -10.47 -4.44
N CYS A 441 -13.81 -9.58 -4.49
CA CYS A 441 -14.04 -8.12 -4.59
C CYS A 441 -14.45 -7.65 -6.00
N GLY A 442 -14.36 -8.52 -7.01
CA GLY A 442 -14.40 -8.10 -8.42
C GLY A 442 -13.13 -7.36 -8.85
N GLU A 443 -13.15 -6.79 -10.06
CA GLU A 443 -12.02 -6.03 -10.66
C GLU A 443 -10.66 -6.78 -10.59
N GLY A 444 -10.67 -8.11 -10.74
CA GLY A 444 -9.56 -9.03 -10.43
C GLY A 444 -8.20 -8.63 -11.00
N LYS A 445 -8.12 -8.36 -12.32
CA LYS A 445 -6.93 -7.78 -12.97
C LYS A 445 -6.43 -6.49 -12.29
N GLY A 446 -7.32 -5.60 -11.91
CA GLY A 446 -6.97 -4.33 -11.25
C GLY A 446 -6.46 -4.50 -9.83
N VAL A 447 -6.99 -5.47 -9.09
CA VAL A 447 -6.43 -5.89 -7.80
C VAL A 447 -5.04 -6.51 -8.00
N ALA A 448 -4.88 -7.40 -8.98
CA ALA A 448 -3.58 -7.98 -9.31
C ALA A 448 -2.53 -6.94 -9.74
N LEU A 449 -2.93 -5.87 -10.47
CA LEU A 449 -2.07 -4.71 -10.75
C LEU A 449 -1.62 -4.01 -9.46
N HIS A 450 -2.56 -3.67 -8.58
CA HIS A 450 -2.32 -2.96 -7.33
C HIS A 450 -1.32 -3.71 -6.42
N GLU A 451 -1.59 -4.98 -6.12
CA GLU A 451 -0.70 -5.80 -5.28
C GLU A 451 0.68 -6.06 -5.91
N THR A 452 0.74 -6.13 -7.24
CA THR A 452 2.02 -6.25 -7.96
C THR A 452 2.80 -4.95 -7.91
N LEU A 453 2.15 -3.77 -7.93
CA LEU A 453 2.84 -2.50 -7.76
C LEU A 453 3.39 -2.33 -6.34
N HIS A 454 2.69 -2.79 -5.30
CA HIS A 454 3.28 -2.96 -3.96
C HIS A 454 4.51 -3.88 -4.01
N ALA A 455 4.41 -5.08 -4.60
CA ALA A 455 5.54 -6.00 -4.74
C ALA A 455 6.72 -5.39 -5.51
N LEU A 456 6.49 -4.42 -6.40
CA LEU A 456 7.51 -3.65 -7.11
C LEU A 456 8.09 -2.48 -6.30
N GLY A 457 7.46 -2.05 -5.21
CA GLY A 457 7.95 -0.98 -4.31
C GLY A 457 7.08 0.28 -4.24
N ALA A 458 5.88 0.28 -4.81
CA ALA A 458 4.95 1.40 -4.68
C ALA A 458 4.25 1.41 -3.31
N ALA A 459 4.05 2.60 -2.76
CA ALA A 459 3.09 2.88 -1.70
C ALA A 459 1.83 3.54 -2.29
N HIS A 460 0.84 3.83 -1.45
CA HIS A 460 -0.38 4.49 -1.90
C HIS A 460 -0.18 5.95 -2.31
N GLU A 461 -0.99 6.38 -3.26
CA GLU A 461 -0.98 7.76 -3.76
C GLU A 461 -1.51 8.74 -2.69
N HIS A 462 -2.51 8.34 -1.90
CA HIS A 462 -3.12 9.21 -0.87
C HIS A 462 -2.28 9.35 0.41
N VAL A 463 -1.22 8.56 0.60
CA VAL A 463 -0.24 8.74 1.69
C VAL A 463 0.99 9.55 1.26
N ARG A 464 1.02 10.10 0.03
CA ARG A 464 2.16 10.89 -0.44
C ARG A 464 2.41 12.14 0.42
N MET A 465 3.69 12.49 0.52
CA MET A 465 4.25 13.71 1.12
C MET A 465 3.63 15.05 0.67
N ASP A 466 2.95 15.07 -0.47
CA ASP A 466 2.29 16.24 -1.08
C ASP A 466 0.76 16.13 -1.11
N ARG A 467 0.16 15.04 -0.58
CA ARG A 467 -1.26 14.71 -0.77
C ARG A 467 -2.23 15.77 -0.27
N ASP A 468 -1.90 16.51 0.79
CA ASP A 468 -2.74 17.60 1.33
C ASP A 468 -2.77 18.85 0.41
N GLN A 469 -1.96 18.90 -0.66
CA GLN A 469 -2.08 19.87 -1.76
C GLN A 469 -3.09 19.41 -2.85
N HIS A 470 -3.58 18.17 -2.76
CA HIS A 470 -4.38 17.52 -3.81
C HIS A 470 -5.73 17.00 -3.31
N ILE A 471 -5.81 16.46 -2.09
CA ILE A 471 -7.03 15.96 -1.46
C ILE A 471 -7.25 16.60 -0.08
N LYS A 472 -8.52 16.70 0.31
CA LYS A 472 -8.97 16.96 1.68
C LYS A 472 -9.30 15.63 2.34
N VAL A 473 -8.71 15.35 3.50
CA VAL A 473 -9.06 14.19 4.35
C VAL A 473 -10.12 14.61 5.39
N ASP A 474 -11.25 13.89 5.46
CA ASP A 474 -12.30 14.09 6.45
C ASP A 474 -12.15 13.14 7.65
N TRP A 475 -11.34 13.57 8.60
CA TRP A 475 -11.11 12.88 9.88
C TRP A 475 -12.36 12.73 10.76
N SER A 476 -13.48 13.39 10.44
CA SER A 476 -14.75 13.21 11.16
C SER A 476 -15.57 11.99 10.68
N ASN A 477 -15.15 11.38 9.56
CA ASN A 477 -15.78 10.19 8.97
C ASN A 477 -14.84 8.98 8.87
N ILE A 478 -13.56 9.08 9.26
CA ILE A 478 -12.61 7.95 9.30
C ILE A 478 -12.72 7.23 10.64
N ASP A 479 -12.73 5.90 10.67
CA ASP A 479 -12.55 5.11 11.90
C ASP A 479 -11.09 5.29 12.38
N PRO A 480 -10.82 5.98 13.52
CA PRO A 480 -9.48 6.42 13.86
C PRO A 480 -8.49 5.27 14.13
N ARG A 481 -8.99 4.06 14.36
CA ARG A 481 -8.17 2.85 14.57
C ARG A 481 -7.33 2.47 13.34
N TYR A 482 -7.65 3.02 12.17
CA TYR A 482 -6.90 2.91 10.92
C TYR A 482 -6.11 4.18 10.57
N TYR A 483 -5.70 5.00 11.56
CA TYR A 483 -4.91 6.22 11.34
C TYR A 483 -3.63 5.98 10.51
N ASP A 484 -3.01 4.81 10.62
CA ASP A 484 -1.82 4.45 9.84
C ASP A 484 -2.07 4.48 8.33
N ALA A 485 -3.28 4.10 7.87
CA ALA A 485 -3.67 4.13 6.46
C ALA A 485 -3.91 5.54 5.89
N PHE A 486 -3.71 6.59 6.70
CA PHE A 486 -3.78 8.00 6.28
C PHE A 486 -2.54 8.79 6.71
N ALA A 487 -1.54 8.15 7.31
CA ALA A 487 -0.31 8.80 7.77
C ALA A 487 0.64 9.11 6.60
N VAL A 488 0.95 10.39 6.39
CA VAL A 488 1.75 10.89 5.25
C VAL A 488 3.18 10.34 5.26
N SER A 489 3.57 9.54 4.26
CA SER A 489 4.87 8.87 4.14
C SER A 489 6.10 9.80 4.17
N ASP A 490 7.21 9.33 4.74
CA ASP A 490 8.50 10.03 4.76
C ASP A 490 9.21 9.94 3.38
N PRO A 491 9.62 11.07 2.76
CA PRO A 491 10.36 11.08 1.49
C PRO A 491 11.67 10.30 1.47
N LYS A 492 12.24 9.97 2.64
CA LYS A 492 13.40 9.07 2.72
C LYS A 492 13.07 7.65 2.27
N THR A 493 11.83 7.22 2.52
CA THR A 493 11.34 5.87 2.25
C THR A 493 10.62 5.81 0.90
N PHE A 494 9.78 6.80 0.60
CA PHE A 494 8.98 6.87 -0.64
C PHE A 494 9.17 8.23 -1.31
N THR A 495 9.93 8.28 -2.40
CA THR A 495 10.10 9.51 -3.19
C THR A 495 9.20 9.52 -4.41
N THR A 496 8.61 10.67 -4.72
CA THR A 496 7.71 10.83 -5.88
C THR A 496 8.46 10.81 -7.21
N TYR A 497 9.80 10.90 -7.21
CA TYR A 497 10.64 11.11 -8.39
C TYR A 497 10.15 12.22 -9.32
N GLY A 498 9.50 13.27 -8.80
CA GLY A 498 8.94 14.35 -9.63
C GLY A 498 7.72 13.92 -10.46
N VAL A 499 7.06 12.82 -10.13
CA VAL A 499 5.79 12.38 -10.73
C VAL A 499 4.65 13.10 -10.03
N LYS A 500 3.78 13.78 -10.80
CA LYS A 500 2.65 14.54 -10.26
C LYS A 500 1.66 13.62 -9.54
N TYR A 501 0.90 14.18 -8.61
CA TYR A 501 -0.18 13.47 -7.93
C TYR A 501 -1.23 13.00 -8.95
N ASP A 502 -1.75 11.77 -8.78
CA ASP A 502 -2.72 11.18 -9.70
C ASP A 502 -3.95 10.59 -9.00
N TYR A 503 -5.05 11.33 -9.06
CA TYR A 503 -6.38 10.88 -8.61
C TYR A 503 -6.84 9.56 -9.27
N GLY A 504 -6.34 9.24 -10.46
CA GLY A 504 -6.63 8.01 -11.20
C GLY A 504 -5.58 6.91 -11.07
N SER A 505 -4.56 7.06 -10.20
CA SER A 505 -3.58 6.00 -9.94
C SER A 505 -4.25 4.71 -9.48
N ILE A 506 -3.76 3.55 -9.95
CA ILE A 506 -4.16 2.24 -9.41
C ILE A 506 -3.82 2.12 -7.91
N MET A 507 -2.84 2.89 -7.42
CA MET A 507 -2.43 2.98 -6.01
C MET A 507 -3.20 4.02 -5.20
N HIS A 508 -4.22 4.67 -5.76
CA HIS A 508 -5.12 5.51 -4.96
C HIS A 508 -6.17 4.65 -4.25
N TYR A 509 -6.49 4.98 -3.00
CA TYR A 509 -7.65 4.44 -2.27
C TYR A 509 -8.98 4.98 -2.79
N ARG A 510 -10.08 4.25 -2.52
CA ARG A 510 -11.44 4.71 -2.83
C ARG A 510 -11.78 5.93 -1.97
N PHE A 511 -12.64 6.82 -2.48
CA PHE A 511 -13.01 8.09 -1.83
C PHE A 511 -13.63 7.94 -0.43
N ASN A 512 -14.05 6.73 -0.05
CA ASN A 512 -14.67 6.35 1.23
C ASN A 512 -13.93 5.21 1.96
N SER A 513 -12.63 4.98 1.69
CA SER A 513 -11.81 4.03 2.46
C SER A 513 -11.85 4.35 3.96
N ALA A 514 -11.89 3.31 4.81
CA ALA A 514 -12.00 3.39 6.28
C ALA A 514 -13.18 4.24 6.84
N ALA A 515 -14.23 4.45 6.05
CA ALA A 515 -15.36 5.29 6.46
C ALA A 515 -16.24 4.66 7.55
N ILE A 516 -16.57 5.45 8.58
CA ILE A 516 -17.61 5.15 9.58
C ILE A 516 -18.98 5.13 8.91
N ASN A 517 -19.23 6.09 8.02
CA ASN A 517 -20.39 6.12 7.15
C ASN A 517 -19.92 5.95 5.69
N ALA A 518 -20.04 4.74 5.15
CA ALA A 518 -19.58 4.40 3.80
C ALA A 518 -20.33 5.14 2.67
N GLN A 519 -21.46 5.77 2.97
CA GLN A 519 -22.20 6.65 2.04
C GLN A 519 -21.62 8.08 1.98
N LYS A 520 -20.63 8.40 2.81
CA LYS A 520 -19.87 9.66 2.82
C LYS A 520 -18.42 9.42 2.42
N ALA A 521 -17.81 10.44 1.83
CA ALA A 521 -16.37 10.45 1.56
C ALA A 521 -15.55 10.51 2.86
N THR A 522 -14.35 9.95 2.82
CA THR A 522 -13.24 10.22 3.73
C THR A 522 -12.14 11.03 3.04
N MET A 523 -12.15 11.08 1.70
CA MET A 523 -11.25 11.90 0.88
C MET A 523 -12.01 12.54 -0.29
N THR A 524 -11.83 13.85 -0.51
CA THR A 524 -12.29 14.53 -1.74
C THR A 524 -11.18 15.35 -2.39
N ALA A 525 -11.22 15.50 -3.71
CA ALA A 525 -10.18 16.21 -4.47
C ALA A 525 -10.34 17.74 -4.38
N LEU A 526 -9.26 18.46 -4.08
CA LEU A 526 -9.26 19.92 -3.96
C LEU A 526 -9.43 20.65 -5.32
N VAL A 527 -9.06 20.00 -6.42
CA VAL A 527 -9.18 20.52 -7.79
C VAL A 527 -10.21 19.69 -8.53
N ASN A 528 -11.17 20.35 -9.19
CA ASN A 528 -12.27 19.72 -9.95
C ASN A 528 -12.95 18.58 -9.16
N GLU A 529 -13.39 18.89 -7.93
CA GLU A 529 -13.75 17.93 -6.88
C GLU A 529 -14.60 16.76 -7.39
N ARG A 530 -15.72 17.05 -8.06
CA ARG A 530 -16.65 16.00 -8.53
C ARG A 530 -16.02 15.04 -9.54
N ALA A 531 -15.20 15.53 -10.46
CA ALA A 531 -14.58 14.68 -11.49
C ALA A 531 -13.41 13.87 -10.91
N ASN A 532 -12.53 14.52 -10.15
CA ASN A 532 -11.34 13.87 -9.61
C ASN A 532 -11.65 12.94 -8.42
N THR A 533 -12.65 13.27 -7.58
CA THR A 533 -13.12 12.36 -6.51
C THR A 533 -13.75 11.08 -7.08
N ALA A 534 -14.29 11.13 -8.31
CA ALA A 534 -14.83 9.95 -9.00
C ALA A 534 -13.76 9.05 -9.67
N LEU A 535 -12.48 9.46 -9.66
CA LEU A 535 -11.36 8.63 -10.11
C LEU A 535 -10.74 7.79 -8.98
N LEU A 536 -10.91 8.22 -7.73
CA LEU A 536 -10.21 7.67 -6.56
C LEU A 536 -10.58 6.19 -6.35
N GLY A 537 -9.56 5.32 -6.38
CA GLY A 537 -9.74 3.89 -6.17
C GLY A 537 -10.35 3.14 -7.35
N GLN A 538 -10.13 3.61 -8.58
CA GLN A 538 -10.34 2.82 -9.79
C GLN A 538 -9.47 1.54 -9.76
N ARG A 539 -9.98 0.45 -10.36
CA ARG A 539 -9.23 -0.82 -10.55
C ARG A 539 -9.40 -1.37 -11.98
N LYS A 540 -9.28 -0.48 -12.98
CA LYS A 540 -9.43 -0.78 -14.42
C LYS A 540 -8.09 -1.02 -15.14
N GLY A 541 -7.03 -0.33 -14.72
CA GLY A 541 -5.72 -0.37 -15.38
C GLY A 541 -4.73 0.65 -14.79
N LEU A 542 -3.48 0.61 -15.27
CA LEU A 542 -2.44 1.57 -14.90
C LEU A 542 -2.67 2.93 -15.55
N SER A 543 -2.56 3.99 -14.74
CA SER A 543 -2.52 5.37 -15.20
C SER A 543 -1.21 5.71 -15.93
N GLN A 544 -1.12 6.93 -16.49
CA GLN A 544 0.13 7.42 -17.06
C GLN A 544 1.20 7.70 -15.99
N ASN A 545 0.80 8.11 -14.79
CA ASN A 545 1.73 8.39 -13.69
C ASN A 545 2.18 7.11 -12.97
N ASP A 546 1.34 6.08 -12.85
CA ASP A 546 1.75 4.74 -12.38
C ASP A 546 2.92 4.21 -13.25
N VAL A 547 2.74 4.32 -14.57
CA VAL A 547 3.73 3.93 -15.58
C VAL A 547 4.99 4.79 -15.51
N LEU A 548 4.85 6.10 -15.34
CA LEU A 548 6.00 7.00 -15.21
C LEU A 548 6.78 6.77 -13.90
N LEU A 549 6.08 6.45 -12.80
CA LEU A 549 6.68 6.11 -11.53
C LEU A 549 7.51 4.83 -11.63
N LEU A 550 6.95 3.75 -12.20
CA LEU A 550 7.70 2.51 -12.46
C LEU A 550 8.86 2.72 -13.44
N ASN A 551 8.65 3.47 -14.52
CA ASN A 551 9.72 3.77 -15.50
C ASN A 551 10.81 4.68 -14.94
N ARG A 552 10.52 5.51 -13.93
CA ARG A 552 11.57 6.17 -13.14
C ARG A 552 12.21 5.17 -12.19
N LEU A 553 11.44 4.51 -11.32
CA LEU A 553 11.92 3.59 -10.28
C LEU A 553 12.93 2.56 -10.84
N TYR A 554 12.57 1.88 -11.93
CA TYR A 554 13.33 0.77 -12.54
C TYR A 554 14.03 1.10 -13.87
N CYS A 555 13.41 1.88 -14.77
CA CYS A 555 13.80 1.90 -16.19
C CYS A 555 14.75 3.03 -16.58
N LYS A 556 15.67 3.42 -15.68
CA LYS A 556 16.70 4.43 -15.90
C LYS A 556 18.09 3.81 -15.69
N PRO A 557 19.13 4.18 -16.48
CA PRO A 557 20.47 3.63 -16.29
C PRO A 557 21.03 3.96 -14.91
N ASP A 558 21.90 3.09 -14.37
CA ASP A 558 22.51 3.24 -13.02
C ASP A 558 23.25 4.58 -12.80
N SER A 559 23.68 5.23 -13.88
CA SER A 559 24.31 6.56 -13.83
C SER A 559 23.31 7.71 -13.62
N CYS A 560 22.00 7.46 -13.75
CA CYS A 560 20.94 8.43 -13.47
C CYS A 560 20.34 8.22 -12.08
N ILE A 561 21.04 8.79 -11.10
CA ILE A 561 20.64 8.79 -9.70
C ILE A 561 20.11 10.16 -9.27
N ASP A 562 19.25 10.13 -8.25
CA ASP A 562 19.09 11.25 -7.33
C ASP A 562 20.00 11.01 -6.11
N THR A 563 20.61 12.09 -5.60
CA THR A 563 21.54 12.08 -4.45
C THR A 563 20.95 12.69 -3.19
N ASN A 564 19.74 13.25 -3.26
CA ASN A 564 18.99 13.78 -2.13
C ASN A 564 17.51 13.36 -2.17
N VAL A 565 16.95 12.94 -1.03
CA VAL A 565 15.56 12.46 -0.91
C VAL A 565 14.51 13.48 -1.34
N TYR A 566 14.80 14.77 -1.18
CA TYR A 566 13.89 15.86 -1.55
C TYR A 566 13.86 16.19 -3.05
N CYS A 567 14.67 15.51 -3.88
CA CYS A 567 14.69 15.72 -5.34
C CYS A 567 13.32 15.61 -6.00
N GLY A 568 12.49 14.64 -5.59
CA GLY A 568 11.14 14.49 -6.14
C GLY A 568 10.23 15.69 -5.83
N ALA A 569 10.31 16.22 -4.60
CA ALA A 569 9.55 17.40 -4.20
C ALA A 569 10.05 18.69 -4.86
N TRP A 570 11.36 18.89 -4.95
CA TRP A 570 11.92 20.03 -5.67
C TRP A 570 11.57 20.00 -7.17
N ALA A 571 11.50 18.83 -7.79
CA ALA A 571 11.03 18.69 -9.17
C ALA A 571 9.55 19.07 -9.33
N LEU A 572 8.68 18.65 -8.41
CA LEU A 572 7.27 19.05 -8.39
C LEU A 572 7.08 20.55 -8.20
N GLN A 573 7.91 21.18 -7.38
CA GLN A 573 7.94 22.64 -7.15
C GLN A 573 8.73 23.41 -8.24
N GLY A 574 8.98 22.80 -9.41
CA GLY A 574 9.59 23.45 -10.58
C GLY A 574 11.06 23.85 -10.43
N VAL A 575 11.76 23.41 -9.37
CA VAL A 575 13.12 23.87 -9.05
C VAL A 575 14.15 23.45 -10.10
N CYS A 576 13.89 22.35 -10.85
CA CYS A 576 14.75 21.83 -11.92
C CYS A 576 15.12 22.89 -12.98
N THR A 577 14.21 23.80 -13.32
CA THR A 577 14.41 24.85 -14.34
C THR A 577 14.66 26.23 -13.75
N LYS A 578 14.54 26.40 -12.42
CA LYS A 578 14.69 27.70 -11.75
C LYS A 578 16.15 28.15 -11.75
N ALA A 579 16.40 29.33 -12.33
CA ALA A 579 17.72 29.95 -12.37
C ALA A 579 18.39 29.99 -10.98
N GLY A 580 19.69 29.68 -10.93
CA GLY A 580 20.48 29.58 -9.70
C GLY A 580 20.39 28.21 -9.01
N ASN A 581 19.25 27.51 -9.11
CA ASN A 581 19.07 26.17 -8.54
C ASN A 581 19.22 25.05 -9.59
N ASN A 582 18.95 25.35 -10.87
CA ASN A 582 19.00 24.43 -12.01
C ASN A 582 20.33 23.66 -12.12
N VAL A 583 21.47 24.31 -11.86
CA VAL A 583 22.79 23.65 -11.89
C VAL A 583 22.89 22.56 -10.81
N TRP A 584 22.53 22.88 -9.56
CA TRP A 584 22.55 21.91 -8.46
C TRP A 584 21.56 20.76 -8.70
N MET A 585 20.34 21.07 -9.17
CA MET A 585 19.34 20.07 -9.55
C MET A 585 19.84 19.16 -10.69
N SER A 586 20.55 19.70 -11.68
CA SER A 586 21.09 18.90 -12.80
C SER A 586 22.19 17.92 -12.38
N GLN A 587 22.87 18.19 -11.26
CA GLN A 587 23.93 17.34 -10.71
C GLN A 587 23.41 16.32 -9.69
N ASN A 588 22.36 16.68 -8.93
CA ASN A 588 21.89 15.93 -7.76
C ASN A 588 20.51 15.29 -7.91
N CYS A 589 19.68 15.75 -8.86
CA CYS A 589 18.28 15.36 -9.00
C CYS A 589 17.95 14.92 -10.44
N ARG A 590 18.86 14.23 -11.11
CA ARG A 590 18.77 13.89 -12.54
C ARG A 590 17.51 13.09 -12.88
N LYS A 591 17.17 12.12 -12.02
CA LYS A 591 16.07 11.18 -12.20
C LYS A 591 14.72 11.87 -11.94
N SER A 592 14.64 12.68 -10.88
CA SER A 592 13.46 13.50 -10.59
C SER A 592 13.20 14.61 -11.62
N CYS A 593 14.26 15.23 -12.17
CA CYS A 593 14.13 16.29 -13.18
C CYS A 593 13.90 15.79 -14.62
N GLY A 594 13.88 14.48 -14.87
CA GLY A 594 13.77 13.96 -16.24
C GLY A 594 14.99 14.28 -17.12
N LEU A 595 16.18 14.35 -16.53
CA LEU A 595 17.47 14.51 -17.23
C LEU A 595 18.06 13.14 -17.62
N CYS A 596 17.19 12.14 -17.70
CA CYS A 596 17.31 10.79 -18.23
C CYS A 596 15.91 10.19 -18.41
#